data_AF-A0AA88QSJ0-F1
#
_entry.id   AF-A0AA88QSJ0-F1
#
_cell.length_a   1.000
_cell.length_b   1.000
_cell.length_c   1.000
_cell.angle_alpha   90.00
_cell.angle_beta   90.00
_cell.angle_gamma   90.00
#
_symmetry.space_group_name_H-M   'P 1'
#
loop_
_entity.id
_entity.type
_entity.pdbx_description
1 polymer ?
#
loop_
_entity_poly.entity_id
_entity_poly.type
_entity_poly.pdbx_seq_one_letter_code
_entity_poly.pdbx_strand_id
1 'polypeptide(L)'
;MAKKVERARVKDMMDLESVHMTYLADSLHMQPVARIIQSILQCALDFRSCLIGSTWEAGPEEGGLFSKFARINRPQVITIRETFDKSLKDLHSCYLKTPRHGEFGLSPFWDFLNFNEYYSQE
;
A
#
# COMPACT_ATOMS: atom_id res chain seq x y z
N MET A 1 30.46 -11.46 2.35
CA MET A 1 30.24 -12.89 2.09
C MET A 1 28.75 -13.15 2.02
N ALA A 2 28.19 -13.27 0.82
CA ALA A 2 26.78 -13.55 0.61
C ALA A 2 26.50 -15.01 0.99
N LYS A 3 25.64 -15.25 1.99
CA LYS A 3 25.08 -16.58 2.22
C LYS A 3 24.09 -16.84 1.10
N LYS A 4 24.54 -17.62 0.11
CA LYS A 4 23.71 -18.30 -0.87
C LYS A 4 22.58 -18.98 -0.10
N VAL A 5 21.34 -18.55 -0.32
CA VAL A 5 20.17 -19.27 0.19
C VAL A 5 20.15 -20.59 -0.56
N GLU A 6 20.76 -21.60 0.05
CA GLU A 6 20.68 -22.97 -0.42
C GLU A 6 19.22 -23.36 -0.27
N ARG A 7 18.52 -23.52 -1.40
CA ARG A 7 17.15 -24.03 -1.45
C ARG A 7 17.14 -25.35 -0.68
N ALA A 8 16.65 -25.32 0.56
CA ALA A 8 16.59 -26.50 1.41
C ALA A 8 15.75 -27.54 0.67
N ARG A 9 16.43 -28.51 0.08
CA ARG A 9 15.80 -29.60 -0.65
C ARG A 9 15.10 -30.42 0.43
N VAL A 10 13.78 -30.38 0.49
CA VAL A 10 12.97 -31.16 1.44
C VAL A 10 13.37 -32.63 1.27
N LYS A 11 14.00 -33.24 2.30
CA LYS A 11 14.44 -34.64 2.25
C LYS A 11 13.50 -35.55 3.02
N ASP A 12 12.81 -35.04 4.03
CA ASP A 12 11.86 -35.77 4.84
C ASP A 12 10.67 -34.90 5.29
N MET A 13 9.76 -35.49 6.07
CA MET A 13 8.55 -34.83 6.53
C MET A 13 8.84 -33.68 7.51
N MET A 14 9.92 -33.75 8.30
CA MET A 14 10.26 -32.68 9.24
C MET A 14 10.85 -31.48 8.52
N ASP A 15 11.64 -31.70 7.46
CA ASP A 15 12.10 -30.63 6.58
C ASP A 15 10.91 -29.90 5.94
N LEU A 16 9.88 -30.65 5.50
CA LEU A 16 8.68 -30.07 4.90
C LEU A 16 7.93 -29.19 5.90
N GLU A 17 7.74 -29.69 7.12
CA GLU A 17 7.08 -28.95 8.20
C GLU A 17 7.86 -27.68 8.54
N SER A 18 9.18 -27.77 8.65
CA SER A 18 10.04 -26.61 8.92
C SER A 18 9.90 -25.53 7.85
N VAL A 19 9.99 -25.89 6.56
CA VAL A 19 9.81 -24.93 5.45
C VAL A 19 8.41 -24.34 5.43
N HIS A 20 7.38 -25.16 5.72
CA HIS A 20 6.00 -24.68 5.77
C HIS A 20 5.78 -23.68 6.92
N MET A 21 6.34 -23.96 8.10
CA MET A 21 6.25 -23.04 9.24
C MET A 21 6.99 -21.72 8.97
N THR A 22 8.14 -21.75 8.29
CA THR A 22 8.82 -20.54 7.81
C THR A 22 7.94 -19.76 6.83
N TYR A 23 7.35 -20.44 5.85
CA TYR A 23 6.43 -19.80 4.90
C TYR A 23 5.22 -19.14 5.58
N LEU A 24 4.61 -19.82 6.56
CA LEU A 24 3.49 -19.27 7.33
C LEU A 24 3.91 -18.07 8.17
N ALA A 25 5.06 -18.16 8.82
CA ALA A 25 5.63 -17.05 9.58
C ALA A 25 5.89 -15.84 8.67
N ASP A 26 6.52 -16.04 7.52
CA ASP A 26 6.79 -14.99 6.53
C ASP A 26 5.49 -14.39 5.98
N SER A 27 4.48 -15.22 5.72
CA SER A 27 3.16 -14.76 5.25
C SER A 27 2.44 -13.89 6.29
N LEU A 28 2.62 -14.16 7.58
CA LEU A 28 2.03 -13.36 8.65
C LEU A 28 2.59 -11.92 8.65
N HIS A 29 3.85 -11.73 8.26
CA HIS A 29 4.46 -10.40 8.13
C HIS A 29 3.82 -9.54 7.03
N MET A 30 3.07 -10.15 6.10
CA MET A 30 2.34 -9.42 5.05
C MET A 30 0.96 -8.90 5.50
N GLN A 31 0.42 -9.36 6.63
CA GLN A 31 -0.90 -8.93 7.12
C GLN A 31 -1.01 -7.41 7.39
N PRO A 32 -0.03 -6.76 8.05
CA PRO A 32 -0.08 -5.31 8.26
C PRO A 32 -0.10 -4.54 6.94
N VAL A 33 0.66 -5.00 5.95
CA VAL A 33 0.72 -4.39 4.61
C VAL A 33 -0.63 -4.48 3.91
N ALA A 34 -1.28 -5.64 3.96
CA ALA A 34 -2.59 -5.82 3.34
C ALA A 34 -3.61 -4.81 3.89
N ARG A 35 -3.59 -4.55 5.21
CA ARG A 35 -4.45 -3.53 5.85
C ARG A 35 -4.10 -2.11 5.39
N ILE A 36 -2.83 -1.80 5.25
CA ILE A 36 -2.36 -0.49 4.75
C ILE A 36 -2.81 -0.27 3.30
N ILE A 37 -2.64 -1.28 2.42
CA ILE A 37 -3.11 -1.23 1.04
C ILE A 37 -4.63 -1.03 1.00
N GLN A 38 -5.38 -1.74 1.86
CA GLN A 38 -6.82 -1.55 1.96
C GLN A 38 -7.19 -0.10 2.34
N SER A 39 -6.46 0.50 3.29
CA SER A 39 -6.65 1.90 3.67
C SER A 39 -6.39 2.87 2.51
N ILE A 40 -5.32 2.63 1.73
CA ILE A 40 -4.99 3.40 0.53
C ILE A 40 -6.10 3.30 -0.52
N LEU A 41 -6.59 2.08 -0.79
CA LEU A 41 -7.67 1.85 -1.74
C LEU A 41 -8.98 2.49 -1.28
N GLN A 42 -9.28 2.45 0.02
CA GLN A 42 -10.44 3.12 0.59
C GLN A 42 -10.35 4.64 0.42
N CYS A 43 -9.19 5.24 0.66
CA CYS A 43 -8.97 6.67 0.40
C CYS A 43 -9.28 7.04 -1.07
N ALA A 44 -8.89 6.19 -2.03
CA ALA A 44 -9.18 6.41 -3.44
C ALA A 44 -10.70 6.35 -3.74
N LEU A 45 -11.42 5.41 -3.13
CA LEU A 45 -12.88 5.31 -3.26
C LEU A 45 -13.60 6.49 -2.60
N ASP A 46 -13.16 6.90 -1.41
CA ASP A 46 -13.74 8.04 -0.68
C ASP A 46 -13.51 9.35 -1.45
N PHE A 47 -12.31 9.53 -2.01
CA PHE A 47 -12.00 10.68 -2.85
C PHE A 47 -12.86 10.71 -4.11
N ARG A 48 -12.99 9.58 -4.80
CA ARG A 48 -13.88 9.44 -5.96
C ARG A 48 -15.32 9.80 -5.61
N SER A 49 -15.79 9.42 -4.41
CA SER A 49 -17.14 9.71 -3.94
C SER A 49 -17.37 11.22 -3.75
N CYS A 50 -16.35 11.96 -3.28
CA CYS A 50 -16.38 13.42 -3.21
C CYS A 50 -16.56 14.08 -4.59
N LEU A 51 -16.04 13.44 -5.65
CA LEU A 51 -16.14 13.92 -7.03
C LEU A 51 -17.48 13.55 -7.68
N ILE A 52 -18.00 12.34 -7.45
CA ILE A 52 -19.23 11.88 -8.10
C ILE A 52 -20.47 12.64 -7.60
N GLY A 53 -20.58 12.86 -6.29
CA GLY A 53 -21.70 13.64 -5.71
C GLY A 53 -21.73 15.10 -6.15
N SER A 54 -20.59 15.66 -6.60
CA SER A 54 -20.49 17.04 -7.11
C SER A 54 -20.63 17.15 -8.63
N THR A 55 -20.47 16.05 -9.38
CA THR A 55 -20.30 16.08 -10.85
C THR A 55 -21.45 15.50 -11.66
N TRP A 56 -22.22 14.52 -11.13
CA TRP A 56 -23.24 13.77 -11.89
C TRP A 56 -24.71 14.09 -11.58
N GLU A 57 -25.03 14.70 -10.44
CA GLU A 57 -26.42 15.11 -10.14
C GLU A 57 -26.79 16.50 -10.70
N ALA A 58 -25.80 17.27 -11.16
CA ALA A 58 -26.09 18.49 -11.91
C ALA A 58 -26.48 18.10 -13.34
N GLY A 59 -27.71 18.43 -13.74
CA GLY A 59 -28.17 18.34 -15.13
C GLY A 59 -27.27 19.12 -16.10
N PRO A 60 -27.62 19.18 -17.40
CA PRO A 60 -26.82 19.82 -18.43
C PRO A 60 -26.87 21.35 -18.29
N GLU A 61 -26.32 21.90 -17.21
CA GLU A 61 -26.17 23.34 -17.01
C GLU A 61 -24.69 23.72 -16.96
N GLU A 62 -24.24 24.30 -18.08
CA GLU A 62 -23.42 25.52 -18.28
C GLU A 62 -22.30 25.96 -17.31
N GLY A 63 -21.98 25.20 -16.28
CA GLY A 63 -20.86 25.45 -15.38
C GLY A 63 -19.65 24.60 -15.72
N GLY A 64 -18.55 25.24 -16.14
CA GLY A 64 -17.26 24.56 -16.37
C GLY A 64 -16.74 23.81 -15.15
N LEU A 65 -15.76 22.92 -15.34
CA LEU A 65 -15.16 22.03 -14.32
C LEU A 65 -14.91 22.70 -12.94
N PHE A 66 -14.54 23.98 -12.95
CA PHE A 66 -14.31 24.80 -11.75
C PHE A 66 -15.55 25.01 -10.86
N SER A 67 -16.75 25.18 -11.42
CA SER A 67 -17.97 25.34 -10.62
C SER A 67 -18.37 24.01 -9.95
N LYS A 68 -18.01 22.87 -10.56
CA LYS A 68 -18.19 21.54 -9.97
C LYS A 68 -17.22 21.30 -8.81
N PHE A 69 -15.95 21.69 -8.94
CA PHE A 69 -14.98 21.62 -7.84
C PHE A 69 -15.35 22.52 -6.65
N ALA A 70 -16.05 23.64 -6.88
CA ALA A 70 -16.52 24.50 -5.79
C ALA A 70 -17.54 23.82 -4.86
N ARG A 71 -18.23 22.78 -5.34
CA ARG A 71 -19.22 22.00 -4.56
C ARG A 71 -18.59 20.87 -3.75
N ILE A 72 -17.29 20.63 -3.89
CA ILE A 72 -16.59 19.58 -3.15
C ILE A 72 -16.41 20.00 -1.69
N ASN A 73 -16.70 19.07 -0.79
CA ASN A 73 -16.44 19.21 0.62
C ASN A 73 -14.91 19.22 0.89
N ARG A 74 -14.31 20.41 0.95
CA ARG A 74 -12.86 20.57 1.19
C ARG A 74 -12.40 19.92 2.51
N PRO A 75 -13.09 20.09 3.66
CA PRO A 75 -12.73 19.37 4.88
C PRO A 75 -12.61 17.85 4.68
N GLN A 76 -13.56 17.24 3.98
CA GLN A 76 -13.51 15.80 3.70
C GLN A 76 -12.31 15.41 2.84
N VAL A 77 -11.98 16.20 1.80
CA VAL A 77 -10.80 15.97 0.96
C VAL A 77 -9.50 16.08 1.77
N ILE A 78 -9.42 17.04 2.69
CA ILE A 78 -8.27 17.19 3.58
C ILE A 78 -8.11 15.95 4.47
N THR A 79 -9.19 15.47 5.09
CA THR A 79 -9.16 14.26 5.93
C THR A 79 -8.75 13.01 5.15
N ILE A 80 -9.24 12.86 3.91
CA ILE A 80 -8.84 11.75 3.02
C ILE A 80 -7.35 11.82 2.72
N ARG A 81 -6.83 13.01 2.39
CA ARG A 81 -5.40 13.21 2.14
C ARG A 81 -4.56 12.86 3.37
N GLU A 82 -4.93 13.35 4.55
CA GLU A 82 -4.19 13.05 5.79
C GLU A 82 -4.15 11.54 6.07
N THR A 83 -5.25 10.83 5.81
CA THR A 83 -5.34 9.37 5.98
C THR A 83 -4.47 8.63 4.97
N PHE A 84 -4.46 9.09 3.71
CA PHE A 84 -3.61 8.55 2.65
C PHE A 84 -2.12 8.76 2.97
N ASP A 85 -1.73 9.98 3.35
CA ASP A 85 -0.36 10.34 3.71
C ASP A 85 0.14 9.51 4.91
N LYS A 86 -0.72 9.32 5.92
CA LYS A 86 -0.42 8.43 7.06
C LYS A 86 -0.22 6.98 6.60
N SER A 87 -1.08 6.48 5.73
CA SER A 87 -1.02 5.10 5.24
C SER A 87 0.27 4.84 4.44
N LEU A 88 0.73 5.82 3.64
CA LEU A 88 2.03 5.73 2.95
C LEU A 88 3.22 5.72 3.93
N LYS A 89 3.17 6.54 4.99
CA LYS A 89 4.20 6.53 6.05
C LYS A 89 4.23 5.20 6.81
N ASP A 90 3.06 4.65 7.12
CA ASP A 90 2.95 3.33 7.76
C ASP A 90 3.52 2.23 6.85
N LEU A 91 3.27 2.31 5.54
CA LEU A 91 3.85 1.39 4.55
C LEU A 91 5.38 1.50 4.50
N HIS A 92 5.93 2.72 4.50
CA HIS A 92 7.37 2.95 4.55
C HIS A 92 7.98 2.34 5.82
N SER A 93 7.33 2.54 6.98
CA SER A 93 7.77 1.95 8.25
C SER A 93 7.78 0.43 8.21
N CYS A 94 6.77 -0.19 7.59
CA CYS A 94 6.73 -1.64 7.37
C CYS A 94 7.90 -2.12 6.49
N TYR A 95 8.19 -1.40 5.41
CA TYR A 95 9.36 -1.68 4.56
C TYR A 95 10.67 -1.63 5.36
N LEU A 96 10.90 -0.57 6.15
CA LEU A 96 12.13 -0.42 6.94
C LEU A 96 12.32 -1.53 7.99
N LYS A 97 11.22 -2.08 8.54
CA LYS A 97 11.24 -3.17 9.51
C LYS A 97 11.42 -4.55 8.88
N THR A 98 11.25 -4.67 7.56
CA THR A 98 11.30 -5.95 6.87
C THR A 98 12.75 -6.35 6.61
N PRO A 99 13.14 -7.60 6.90
CA PRO A 99 14.48 -8.09 6.56
C PRO A 99 14.74 -7.95 5.06
N ARG A 100 15.84 -7.30 4.68
CA ARG A 100 16.22 -7.09 3.26
C ARG A 100 16.76 -8.36 2.57
N HIS A 101 16.65 -9.52 3.20
CA HIS A 101 17.31 -10.75 2.79
C HIS A 101 16.26 -11.82 2.49
N GLY A 102 15.59 -11.69 1.35
CA GLY A 102 14.64 -12.66 0.83
C GLY A 102 14.20 -12.31 -0.60
N GLU A 103 14.12 -13.30 -1.50
CA GLU A 103 13.67 -13.12 -2.89
C GLU A 103 12.17 -12.73 -3.00
N PHE A 104 11.42 -12.93 -1.91
CA PHE A 104 10.00 -12.60 -1.79
C PHE A 104 9.82 -11.71 -0.57
N GLY A 105 9.28 -10.50 -0.76
CA GLY A 105 9.13 -9.55 0.34
C GLY A 105 8.70 -8.16 -0.07
N LEU A 106 8.65 -7.26 0.90
CA LEU A 106 8.23 -5.87 0.70
C LEU A 106 9.24 -5.02 -0.06
N SER A 107 10.50 -5.48 -0.21
CA SER A 107 11.54 -4.68 -0.87
C SER A 107 11.24 -4.45 -2.36
N PRO A 108 11.03 -5.49 -3.20
CA PRO A 108 10.67 -5.24 -4.60
C PRO A 108 9.40 -4.40 -4.75
N PHE A 109 8.39 -4.64 -3.90
CA PHE A 109 7.15 -3.87 -3.91
C PHE A 109 7.37 -2.38 -3.59
N TRP A 110 8.19 -2.10 -2.58
CA TRP A 110 8.55 -0.74 -2.21
C TRP A 110 9.38 -0.05 -3.30
N ASP A 111 10.32 -0.76 -3.91
CA ASP A 111 11.16 -0.23 -4.99
C ASP A 111 10.30 0.20 -6.21
N PHE A 112 9.22 -0.52 -6.51
CA PHE A 112 8.24 -0.10 -7.53
C PHE A 112 7.42 1.13 -7.12
N LEU A 113 7.08 1.27 -5.83
CA LEU A 113 6.29 2.40 -5.33
C LEU A 113 7.12 3.68 -5.19
N ASN A 114 8.34 3.57 -4.70
CA ASN A 114 9.29 4.66 -4.53
C ASN A 114 10.15 4.88 -5.78
N PHE A 115 9.57 4.70 -6.98
CA PHE A 115 10.29 4.84 -8.24
C PHE A 115 10.95 6.22 -8.41
N ASN A 116 10.29 7.27 -7.91
CA ASN A 116 10.80 8.65 -7.96
C ASN A 116 11.74 8.99 -6.79
N GLU A 117 12.12 8.01 -5.96
CA GLU A 117 13.00 8.18 -4.80
C GLU A 117 12.54 9.24 -3.78
N TYR A 118 11.25 9.55 -3.74
CA TYR A 118 10.67 10.54 -2.84
C TYR A 118 10.93 10.25 -1.36
N TYR A 119 10.98 8.97 -0.99
CA TYR A 119 11.25 8.50 0.37
C TYR A 119 12.72 8.12 0.61
N SER A 120 13.63 8.40 -0.33
CA SER A 120 15.04 8.01 -0.25
C SER A 120 15.94 9.04 0.45
N GLN A 121 15.41 10.20 0.85
CA GLN A 121 16.17 11.33 1.44
C GLN A 121 15.97 11.53 2.96
N GLU A 122 15.61 10.48 3.71
CA GLU A 122 15.63 10.49 5.19
C GLU A 122 16.83 9.72 5.76
#